data_AF-A0A4W5KTH1-F1
#
_entry.id   AF-A0A4W5KTH1-F1
#
_cell.length_a   1.000
_cell.length_b   1.000
_cell.length_c   1.000
_cell.angle_alpha   90.00
_cell.angle_beta   90.00
_cell.angle_gamma   90.00
#
_symmetry.space_group_name_H-M   'P 1'
#
loop_
_entity.id
_entity.type
_entity.pdbx_description
1 polymer ?
#
loop_
_entity_poly.entity_id
_entity_poly.type
_entity_poly.pdbx_seq_one_letter_code
_entity_poly.pdbx_strand_id
1 'polypeptide(L)'
;MAAAESTTMSLMQSEEPLKLSDLLDRGWKLFEEVDTTNEPIAATHIQVKIKRGITQLEVATRMVAQLDLFSRNEDLEEVATTDLKYLLLPAFLGALTMKQVNLAKRLDHVQIARCYFLDFLKRCKEYNISKFELPKTIENSADIPEEESANGPPKPPDLIAMATVRAAKIERYKQRKDTEAKLSEIKAAVDSGQADDEIVRNFYLLNVRKWIAVSLEEIESIDQEIEILTKMDVLKQSSAEPLHSKRPPMKPFILTKDAVQARVFGAGYPSLPTMSVDDWYEQHRKKNALPDQGIPRSAEDFDAEEREQEEKEKRVENDDEEALQKARDWDNWKDTHRRGYGNRKNMG
;
A
#
# COMPACT_ATOMS: atom_id res chain seq x y z
N MET A 1 40.53 33.79 -19.64
CA MET A 1 40.10 32.80 -18.63
C MET A 1 39.85 33.41 -17.25
N ALA A 2 40.52 34.49 -16.82
CA ALA A 2 40.29 35.09 -15.50
C ALA A 2 38.95 35.90 -15.33
N ALA A 3 38.27 36.28 -16.42
CA ALA A 3 37.04 37.08 -16.35
C ALA A 3 35.74 36.25 -16.25
N ALA A 4 35.81 34.94 -16.51
CA ALA A 4 34.66 34.04 -16.40
C ALA A 4 34.51 33.44 -14.99
N GLU A 5 35.62 33.27 -14.28
CA GLU A 5 35.64 32.78 -12.88
C GLU A 5 35.24 33.88 -11.87
N SER A 6 35.47 35.16 -12.20
CA SER A 6 35.02 36.27 -11.35
C SER A 6 33.51 36.50 -11.43
N THR A 7 32.85 36.03 -12.50
CA THR A 7 31.40 36.22 -12.71
C THR A 7 30.58 35.11 -12.05
N THR A 8 31.14 33.90 -11.88
CA THR A 8 30.48 32.79 -11.16
C THR A 8 30.60 32.90 -9.64
N MET A 9 31.62 33.58 -9.12
CA MET A 9 31.74 33.87 -7.67
C MET A 9 30.92 35.09 -7.20
N SER A 10 30.30 35.84 -8.13
CA SER A 10 29.54 37.07 -7.82
C SER A 10 28.03 36.84 -7.63
N LEU A 11 27.53 35.59 -7.73
CA LEU A 11 26.11 35.24 -7.55
C LEU A 11 25.80 34.57 -6.20
N MET A 12 26.77 34.50 -5.29
CA MET A 12 26.59 33.94 -3.93
C MET A 12 26.84 34.98 -2.83
N GLN A 13 26.36 36.21 -3.01
CA GLN A 13 26.26 37.17 -1.91
C GLN A 13 24.79 37.46 -1.59
N SER A 14 24.51 37.34 -0.28
CA SER A 14 23.29 37.66 0.48
C SER A 14 22.15 36.63 0.53
N GLU A 15 22.42 35.42 1.02
CA GLU A 15 21.42 34.74 1.86
C GLU A 15 21.89 34.88 3.32
N GLU A 16 21.11 35.59 4.13
CA GLU A 16 21.27 35.60 5.59
C GLU A 16 21.30 34.15 6.09
N PRO A 17 22.19 33.78 7.04
CA PRO A 17 22.21 32.43 7.57
C PRO A 17 20.83 32.10 8.14
N LEU A 18 20.17 31.07 7.57
CA LEU A 18 18.83 30.67 7.99
C LEU A 18 18.84 30.31 9.47
N LYS A 19 17.92 30.90 10.22
CA LYS A 19 17.76 30.62 11.65
C LYS A 19 17.24 29.20 11.85
N LEU A 20 17.60 28.59 12.99
CA LEU A 20 17.17 27.25 13.35
C LEU A 20 15.64 27.12 13.39
N SER A 21 14.94 28.11 13.95
CA SER A 21 13.49 28.18 13.96
C SER A 21 12.91 28.13 12.55
N ASP A 22 13.46 28.92 11.64
CA ASP A 22 12.96 29.07 10.27
C ASP A 22 13.15 27.78 9.47
N LEU A 23 14.23 27.03 9.73
CA LEU A 23 14.47 25.74 9.10
C LEU A 23 13.43 24.70 9.54
N LEU A 24 13.14 24.62 10.83
CA LEU A 24 12.10 23.72 11.34
C LEU A 24 10.73 24.13 10.81
N ASP A 25 10.35 25.41 10.90
CA ASP A 25 9.01 25.87 10.54
C ASP A 25 8.76 25.66 9.02
N ARG A 26 9.78 25.90 8.17
CA ARG A 26 9.72 25.58 6.73
C ARG A 26 9.64 24.08 6.47
N GLY A 27 10.45 23.28 7.16
CA GLY A 27 10.46 21.83 7.01
C GLY A 27 9.15 21.17 7.46
N TRP A 28 8.59 21.64 8.58
CA TRP A 28 7.30 21.22 9.10
C TRP A 28 6.18 21.59 8.10
N LYS A 29 6.15 22.83 7.61
CA LYS A 29 5.18 23.23 6.60
C LYS A 29 5.25 22.39 5.33
N LEU A 30 6.46 22.10 4.82
CA LEU A 30 6.64 21.22 3.67
C LEU A 30 6.14 19.80 3.95
N PHE A 31 6.36 19.28 5.15
CA PHE A 31 5.78 18.01 5.57
C PHE A 31 4.25 18.05 5.55
N GLU A 32 3.61 19.06 6.15
CA GLU A 32 2.15 19.18 6.15
C GLU A 32 1.57 19.30 4.73
N GLU A 33 2.20 20.09 3.85
CA GLU A 33 1.79 20.21 2.45
C GLU A 33 1.86 18.87 1.70
N VAL A 34 2.91 18.07 1.96
CA VAL A 34 3.08 16.76 1.32
C VAL A 34 2.15 15.71 1.94
N ASP A 35 1.81 15.82 3.22
CA ASP A 35 0.94 14.87 3.90
C ASP A 35 -0.55 15.07 3.56
N THR A 36 -0.94 16.33 3.28
CA THR A 36 -2.33 16.70 2.97
C THR A 36 -2.63 16.82 1.47
N THR A 37 -1.63 16.68 0.60
CA THR A 37 -1.85 16.79 -0.85
C THR A 37 -2.64 15.59 -1.40
N ASN A 38 -3.52 15.87 -2.37
CA ASN A 38 -4.23 14.86 -3.16
C ASN A 38 -3.48 14.48 -4.45
N GLU A 39 -2.34 15.12 -4.70
CA GLU A 39 -1.54 14.86 -5.90
C GLU A 39 -0.70 13.59 -5.75
N PRO A 40 -0.33 12.91 -6.85
CA PRO A 40 0.52 11.73 -6.78
C PRO A 40 1.86 12.03 -6.12
N ILE A 41 2.23 11.27 -5.08
CA ILE A 41 3.52 11.45 -4.38
C ILE A 41 4.71 11.32 -5.33
N ALA A 42 4.58 10.50 -6.38
CA ALA A 42 5.61 10.32 -7.41
C ALA A 42 5.80 11.55 -8.33
N ALA A 43 4.94 12.55 -8.28
CA ALA A 43 5.06 13.75 -9.10
C ALA A 43 6.36 14.52 -8.79
N THR A 44 7.01 15.03 -9.83
CA THR A 44 8.34 15.65 -9.73
C THR A 44 8.37 16.81 -8.75
N HIS A 45 7.38 17.70 -8.78
CA HIS A 45 7.34 18.87 -7.90
C HIS A 45 7.12 18.47 -6.43
N ILE A 46 6.36 17.41 -6.15
CA ILE A 46 6.21 16.84 -4.80
C ILE A 46 7.52 16.22 -4.33
N GLN A 47 8.19 15.43 -5.17
CA GLN A 47 9.49 14.86 -4.83
C GLN A 47 10.58 15.94 -4.59
N VAL A 48 10.53 17.06 -5.32
CA VAL A 48 11.39 18.22 -5.06
C VAL A 48 11.08 18.86 -3.70
N LYS A 49 9.80 19.02 -3.33
CA LYS A 49 9.41 19.51 -2.00
C LYS A 49 9.91 18.57 -0.89
N ILE A 50 9.75 17.26 -1.06
CA ILE A 50 10.23 16.26 -0.10
C ILE A 50 11.75 16.36 0.10
N LYS A 51 12.52 16.39 -1.00
CA LYS A 51 13.98 16.53 -0.93
C LYS A 51 14.40 17.83 -0.25
N ARG A 52 13.74 18.94 -0.58
CA ARG A 52 13.98 20.24 0.05
C ARG A 52 13.70 20.20 1.55
N GLY A 53 12.57 19.60 1.96
CA GLY A 53 12.20 19.45 3.37
C GLY A 53 13.23 18.63 4.15
N ILE A 54 13.69 17.50 3.58
CA ILE A 54 14.74 16.67 4.17
C ILE A 54 16.02 17.47 4.36
N THR A 55 16.52 18.16 3.34
CA THR A 55 17.74 18.96 3.45
C THR A 55 17.62 20.05 4.52
N GLN A 56 16.47 20.73 4.63
CA GLN A 56 16.26 21.76 5.65
C GLN A 56 16.25 21.18 7.07
N LEU A 57 15.58 20.04 7.26
CA LEU A 57 15.52 19.37 8.56
C LEU A 57 16.88 18.76 8.95
N GLU A 58 17.66 18.25 8.00
CA GLU A 58 19.04 17.78 8.25
C GLU A 58 19.97 18.92 8.69
N VAL A 59 19.83 20.10 8.10
CA VAL A 59 20.56 21.31 8.56
C VAL A 59 20.11 21.67 9.97
N ALA A 60 18.81 21.67 10.26
CA ALA A 60 18.27 21.95 11.59
C ALA A 60 18.79 20.95 12.63
N THR A 61 18.81 19.65 12.33
CA THR A 61 19.34 18.60 13.22
C THR A 61 20.82 18.83 13.54
N ARG A 62 21.63 19.23 12.55
CA ARG A 62 23.04 19.56 12.79
C ARG A 62 23.20 20.78 13.69
N MET A 63 22.38 21.81 13.51
CA MET A 63 22.40 23.01 14.36
C MET A 63 21.96 22.69 15.79
N VAL A 64 20.92 21.88 15.99
CA VAL A 64 20.47 21.42 17.32
C VAL A 64 21.59 20.65 18.03
N ALA A 65 22.31 19.79 17.31
CA ALA A 65 23.45 19.07 17.87
C ALA A 65 24.63 20.00 18.22
N GLN A 66 24.85 21.08 17.46
CA GLN A 66 25.89 22.07 17.75
C GLN A 66 25.55 22.95 18.96
N LEU A 67 24.26 23.24 19.16
CA LEU A 67 23.77 24.02 20.30
C LEU A 67 23.59 23.17 21.57
N ASP A 68 23.71 21.84 21.45
CA ASP A 68 23.54 20.87 22.53
C ASP A 68 22.22 21.05 23.31
N LEU A 69 21.13 21.34 22.59
CA LEU A 69 19.82 21.64 23.20
C LEU A 69 19.20 20.48 23.98
N PHE A 70 19.73 19.27 23.81
CA PHE A 70 19.19 18.07 24.45
C PHE A 70 20.32 17.21 25.00
N SER A 71 20.30 17.00 26.31
CA SER A 71 21.24 16.13 27.01
C SER A 71 20.56 14.87 27.55
N ARG A 72 21.32 13.77 27.63
CA ARG A 72 20.82 12.49 28.17
C ARG A 72 20.56 12.52 29.68
N ASN A 73 21.13 13.50 30.39
CA ASN A 73 21.04 13.64 31.84
C ASN A 73 20.08 14.76 32.27
N GLU A 74 19.33 15.32 31.33
CA GLU A 74 18.41 16.43 31.53
C GLU A 74 16.99 15.91 31.74
N ASP A 75 16.25 16.50 32.67
CA ASP A 75 14.83 16.19 32.85
C ASP A 75 13.97 16.99 31.86
N LEU A 76 12.81 16.45 31.48
CA LEU A 76 11.91 17.11 30.53
C LEU A 76 11.49 18.52 30.97
N GLU A 77 11.41 18.77 32.28
CA GLU A 77 11.05 20.07 32.85
C GLU A 77 12.16 21.13 32.73
N GLU A 78 13.40 20.72 32.48
CA GLU A 78 14.54 21.62 32.28
C GLU A 78 14.60 22.15 30.84
N VAL A 79 13.98 21.43 29.90
CA VAL A 79 13.90 21.83 28.49
C VAL A 79 12.95 23.01 28.30
N ALA A 80 13.47 24.09 27.71
CA ALA A 80 12.69 25.28 27.39
C ALA A 80 11.51 24.97 26.45
N THR A 81 10.37 25.61 26.70
CA THR A 81 9.14 25.43 25.91
C THR A 81 9.35 25.67 24.41
N THR A 82 10.22 26.62 24.04
CA THR A 82 10.57 26.93 22.64
C THR A 82 11.39 25.86 21.95
N ASP A 83 12.09 25.01 22.72
CA ASP A 83 13.03 24.03 22.19
C ASP A 83 12.40 22.64 22.04
N LEU A 84 11.30 22.37 22.76
CA LEU A 84 10.53 21.12 22.65
C LEU A 84 10.17 20.73 21.21
N LYS A 85 9.91 21.72 20.34
CA LYS A 85 9.58 21.48 18.93
C LYS A 85 10.71 20.79 18.15
N TYR A 86 11.97 20.95 18.57
CA TYR A 86 13.11 20.32 17.91
C TYR A 86 13.24 18.83 18.23
N LEU A 87 12.56 18.31 19.27
CA LEU A 87 12.46 16.86 19.51
C LEU A 87 11.81 16.14 18.32
N LEU A 88 10.97 16.82 17.55
CA LEU A 88 10.24 16.27 16.40
C LEU A 88 11.10 16.11 15.14
N LEU A 89 12.30 16.69 15.09
CA LEU A 89 13.15 16.69 13.89
C LEU A 89 13.39 15.28 13.31
N PRO A 90 13.81 14.27 14.10
CA PRO A 90 14.03 12.95 13.54
C PRO A 90 12.72 12.29 13.09
N ALA A 91 11.59 12.53 13.78
CA ALA A 91 10.29 12.01 13.36
C ALA A 91 9.86 12.56 11.98
N PHE A 92 10.02 13.86 11.75
CA PHE A 92 9.74 14.47 10.44
C PHE A 92 10.70 14.00 9.35
N LEU A 93 11.98 13.81 9.67
CA LEU A 93 12.97 13.24 8.74
C LEU A 93 12.58 11.82 8.33
N GLY A 94 12.20 10.96 9.29
CA GLY A 94 11.70 9.62 9.02
C GLY A 94 10.48 9.64 8.11
N ALA A 95 9.49 10.47 8.43
CA ALA A 95 8.24 10.58 7.67
C ALA A 95 8.45 11.09 6.25
N LEU A 96 9.28 12.11 6.03
CA LEU A 96 9.59 12.60 4.69
C LEU A 96 10.43 11.59 3.89
N THR A 97 11.36 10.89 4.54
CA THR A 97 12.17 9.85 3.90
C THR A 97 11.27 8.72 3.37
N MET A 98 10.26 8.31 4.12
CA MET A 98 9.28 7.30 3.68
C MET A 98 8.50 7.70 2.42
N LYS A 99 8.33 9.01 2.19
CA LYS A 99 7.62 9.55 1.01
C LYS A 99 8.51 9.69 -0.23
N GLN A 100 9.81 9.42 -0.14
CA GLN A 100 10.70 9.43 -1.30
C GLN A 100 10.41 8.24 -2.24
N VAL A 101 10.23 8.54 -3.53
CA VAL A 101 9.98 7.53 -4.56
C VAL A 101 11.25 7.29 -5.36
N ASN A 102 11.97 6.20 -5.02
CA ASN A 102 13.06 5.68 -5.82
C ASN A 102 13.20 4.17 -5.57
N LEU A 103 12.78 3.35 -6.53
CA LEU A 103 12.77 1.90 -6.36
C LEU A 103 14.17 1.32 -6.14
N ALA A 104 15.18 1.87 -6.82
CA ALA A 104 16.56 1.39 -6.71
C ALA A 104 17.17 1.66 -5.33
N LYS A 105 16.68 2.69 -4.62
CA LYS A 105 17.15 3.09 -3.29
C LYS A 105 16.11 2.84 -2.20
N ARG A 106 15.04 2.07 -2.49
CA ARG A 106 13.92 1.93 -1.56
C ARG A 106 14.37 1.28 -0.25
N LEU A 107 15.22 0.25 -0.33
CA LEU A 107 15.78 -0.40 0.85
C LEU A 107 16.57 0.61 1.71
N ASP A 108 17.44 1.40 1.10
CA ASP A 108 18.21 2.45 1.80
C ASP A 108 17.28 3.46 2.47
N HIS A 109 16.26 3.96 1.76
CA HIS A 109 15.32 4.94 2.31
C HIS A 109 14.56 4.39 3.52
N VAL A 110 14.10 3.13 3.44
CA VAL A 110 13.35 2.48 4.51
C VAL A 110 14.26 2.23 5.73
N GLN A 111 15.51 1.83 5.52
CA GLN A 111 16.51 1.68 6.60
C GLN A 111 16.85 3.02 7.26
N ILE A 112 17.05 4.09 6.46
CA ILE A 112 17.32 5.44 6.97
C ILE A 112 16.12 5.97 7.77
N ALA A 113 14.89 5.80 7.26
CA ALA A 113 13.67 6.19 7.96
C ALA A 113 13.54 5.46 9.31
N ARG A 114 13.87 4.16 9.34
CA ARG A 114 13.91 3.36 10.57
C ARG A 114 14.85 3.95 11.61
N CYS A 115 16.07 4.34 11.21
CA CYS A 115 17.05 4.96 12.09
C CYS A 115 16.50 6.27 12.68
N TYR A 116 15.91 7.13 11.85
CA TYR A 116 15.32 8.38 12.32
C TYR A 116 14.18 8.18 13.33
N PHE A 117 13.26 7.25 13.05
CA PHE A 117 12.17 6.94 14.00
C PHE A 117 12.69 6.33 15.30
N LEU A 118 13.70 5.45 15.24
CA LEU A 118 14.31 4.90 16.44
C LEU A 118 15.05 5.96 17.27
N ASP A 119 15.78 6.87 16.62
CA ASP A 119 16.48 7.95 17.32
C ASP A 119 15.51 8.91 18.01
N PHE A 120 14.38 9.21 17.36
CA PHE A 120 13.27 9.95 17.98
C PHE A 120 12.71 9.23 19.21
N LEU A 121 12.37 7.95 19.08
CA LEU A 121 11.81 7.16 20.17
C LEU A 121 12.81 6.99 21.34
N LYS A 122 14.10 6.79 21.06
CA LYS A 122 15.14 6.73 22.10
C LYS A 122 15.18 8.02 22.91
N ARG A 123 15.23 9.18 22.25
CA ARG A 123 15.18 10.49 22.92
C ARG A 123 13.91 10.68 23.74
N CYS A 124 12.75 10.32 23.19
CA CYS A 124 11.47 10.42 23.90
C CYS A 124 11.41 9.51 25.15
N LYS A 125 12.12 8.38 25.14
CA LYS A 125 12.25 7.49 26.28
C LYS A 125 13.23 8.04 27.31
N GLU A 126 14.35 8.62 26.90
CA GLU A 126 15.33 9.27 27.78
C GLU A 126 14.65 10.39 28.61
N TYR A 127 13.84 11.23 27.96
CA TYR A 127 13.05 12.28 28.62
C TYR A 127 11.73 11.79 29.27
N ASN A 128 11.45 10.48 29.29
CA ASN A 128 10.25 9.89 29.89
C ASN A 128 8.90 10.51 29.47
N ILE A 129 8.77 10.95 28.21
CA ILE A 129 7.60 11.71 27.72
C ILE A 129 6.31 10.86 27.68
N SER A 130 6.46 9.57 27.41
CA SER A 130 5.37 8.59 27.37
C SER A 130 5.86 7.20 27.76
N LYS A 131 4.93 6.34 28.21
CA LYS A 131 5.21 4.94 28.53
C LYS A 131 5.03 4.09 27.28
N PHE A 132 6.13 3.57 26.75
CA PHE A 132 6.12 2.64 25.63
C PHE A 132 7.38 1.77 25.63
N GLU A 133 7.35 0.69 24.86
CA GLU A 133 8.49 -0.20 24.66
C GLU A 133 9.24 0.19 23.38
N LEU A 134 10.57 0.22 23.44
CA LEU A 134 11.38 0.48 22.25
C LEU A 134 11.33 -0.74 21.32
N PRO A 135 11.08 -0.54 20.02
CA PRO A 135 11.22 -1.60 19.05
C PRO A 135 12.63 -2.19 19.06
N LYS A 136 12.74 -3.50 18.79
CA LYS A 136 14.02 -4.20 18.77
C LYS A 136 14.92 -3.65 17.66
N THR A 137 16.21 -3.51 17.93
CA THR A 137 17.20 -3.20 16.89
C THR A 137 17.42 -4.44 16.01
N ILE A 138 17.65 -4.24 14.70
CA ILE A 138 17.92 -5.33 13.74
C ILE A 138 19.18 -6.13 14.16
N GLU A 139 20.12 -5.49 14.84
CA GLU A 139 21.32 -6.16 15.38
C GLU A 139 20.98 -7.13 16.52
N ASN A 140 19.99 -6.81 17.36
CA ASN A 140 19.58 -7.67 18.48
C ASN A 140 18.73 -8.88 18.03
N SER A 141 18.36 -8.97 16.75
CA SER A 141 17.81 -10.21 16.17
C SER A 141 18.87 -11.22 15.76
N ALA A 142 20.15 -10.81 15.63
CA ALA A 142 21.25 -11.72 15.31
C ALA A 142 21.77 -12.50 16.54
N ASP A 143 21.49 -12.02 17.76
CA ASP A 143 21.83 -12.68 19.03
C ASP A 143 20.76 -13.66 19.53
N ILE A 144 19.67 -13.85 18.79
CA ILE A 144 18.84 -15.05 18.94
C ILE A 144 19.55 -16.10 18.11
N PRO A 145 20.03 -17.21 18.69
CA PRO A 145 20.59 -18.28 17.89
C PRO A 145 19.59 -18.64 16.79
N GLU A 146 20.01 -18.58 15.53
CA GLU A 146 19.34 -19.25 14.40
C GLU A 146 19.38 -20.79 14.54
N GLU A 147 19.59 -21.30 15.76
CA GLU A 147 19.44 -22.69 16.14
C GLU A 147 18.06 -22.89 16.74
N GLU A 148 17.00 -22.79 15.93
CA GLU A 148 15.85 -23.68 16.03
C GLU A 148 14.85 -23.43 14.89
N SER A 149 14.64 -24.46 14.08
CA SER A 149 13.49 -24.63 13.18
C SER A 149 13.62 -24.21 11.72
N ALA A 150 14.73 -24.57 11.06
CA ALA A 150 14.71 -24.78 9.61
C ALA A 150 14.12 -26.15 9.19
N ASN A 151 13.87 -27.08 10.13
CA ASN A 151 13.44 -28.47 9.84
C ASN A 151 12.27 -28.99 10.70
N GLY A 152 11.53 -28.12 11.40
CA GLY A 152 10.35 -28.51 12.19
C GLY A 152 9.03 -28.30 11.43
N PRO A 153 7.96 -29.07 11.73
CA PRO A 153 6.62 -28.72 11.25
C PRO A 153 6.24 -27.31 11.73
N PRO A 154 5.45 -26.55 10.95
CA PRO A 154 5.07 -25.19 11.32
C PRO A 154 4.42 -25.17 12.70
N LYS A 155 5.01 -24.43 13.64
CA LYS A 155 4.40 -24.22 14.97
C LYS A 155 3.02 -23.58 14.78
N PRO A 156 1.98 -24.03 15.51
CA PRO A 156 0.68 -23.41 15.43
C PRO A 156 0.77 -21.94 15.84
N PRO A 157 -0.02 -21.04 15.21
CA PRO A 157 0.03 -19.62 15.51
C PRO A 157 -0.36 -19.37 16.98
N ASP A 158 0.46 -18.59 17.69
CA ASP A 158 0.19 -18.19 19.07
C ASP A 158 -0.90 -17.13 19.11
N LEU A 159 -2.14 -17.58 19.30
CA LEU A 159 -3.33 -16.73 19.34
C LEU A 159 -3.26 -15.69 20.48
N ILE A 160 -2.56 -15.98 21.58
CA ILE A 160 -2.42 -15.08 22.72
C ILE A 160 -1.49 -13.92 22.32
N ALA A 161 -0.34 -14.24 21.74
CA ALA A 161 0.58 -13.22 21.20
C ALA A 161 -0.14 -12.33 20.17
N MET A 162 -0.88 -12.92 19.22
CA MET A 162 -1.64 -12.16 18.23
C MET A 162 -2.72 -11.26 18.87
N ALA A 163 -3.42 -11.73 19.90
CA ALA A 163 -4.41 -10.94 20.62
C ALA A 163 -3.77 -9.76 21.38
N THR A 164 -2.60 -9.97 22.00
CA THR A 164 -1.88 -8.89 22.70
C THR A 164 -1.39 -7.79 21.74
N VAL A 165 -0.81 -8.18 20.60
CA VAL A 165 -0.39 -7.23 19.53
C VAL A 165 -1.60 -6.43 19.02
N ARG A 166 -2.72 -7.12 18.78
CA ARG A 166 -3.97 -6.45 18.36
C ARG A 166 -4.46 -5.47 19.43
N ALA A 167 -4.47 -5.85 20.70
CA ALA A 167 -4.92 -5.00 21.79
C ALA A 167 -4.06 -3.74 21.92
N ALA A 168 -2.72 -3.89 21.85
CA ALA A 168 -1.77 -2.78 21.88
C ALA A 168 -2.01 -1.80 20.70
N LYS A 169 -2.29 -2.31 19.50
CA LYS A 169 -2.61 -1.46 18.33
C LYS A 169 -3.93 -0.70 18.49
N ILE A 170 -4.96 -1.33 19.07
CA ILE A 170 -6.24 -0.67 19.37
C ILE A 170 -6.04 0.45 20.41
N GLU A 171 -5.28 0.18 21.46
CA GLU A 171 -4.98 1.17 22.49
C GLU A 171 -4.20 2.36 21.89
N ARG A 172 -3.16 2.09 21.11
CA ARG A 172 -2.37 3.13 20.41
C ARG A 172 -3.24 3.97 19.49
N TYR A 173 -4.15 3.35 18.74
CA TYR A 173 -5.10 4.06 17.88
C TYR A 173 -6.01 5.00 18.69
N LYS A 174 -6.55 4.53 19.82
CA LYS A 174 -7.38 5.37 20.71
C LYS A 174 -6.59 6.55 21.26
N GLN A 175 -5.39 6.29 21.77
CA GLN A 175 -4.50 7.34 22.29
C GLN A 175 -4.16 8.38 21.23
N ARG A 176 -3.83 7.96 19.99
CA ARG A 176 -3.58 8.87 18.87
C ARG A 176 -4.81 9.72 18.56
N LYS A 177 -6.00 9.11 18.49
CA LYS A 177 -7.23 9.84 18.20
C LYS A 177 -7.52 10.91 19.27
N ASP A 178 -7.32 10.58 20.54
CA ASP A 178 -7.53 11.51 21.65
C ASP A 178 -6.50 12.65 21.66
N THR A 179 -5.23 12.37 21.33
CA THR A 179 -4.20 13.42 21.22
C THR A 179 -4.43 14.33 20.02
N GLU A 180 -4.86 13.80 18.89
CA GLU A 180 -5.21 14.59 17.70
C GLU A 180 -6.41 15.50 17.94
N ALA A 181 -7.43 15.03 18.65
CA ALA A 181 -8.57 15.85 19.05
C ALA A 181 -8.11 17.05 19.90
N LYS A 182 -7.31 16.81 20.95
CA LYS A 182 -6.76 17.88 21.80
C LYS A 182 -5.86 18.85 21.03
N LEU A 183 -5.05 18.36 20.10
CA LEU A 183 -4.22 19.21 19.24
C LEU A 183 -5.08 20.12 18.37
N SER A 184 -6.20 19.62 17.83
CA SER A 184 -7.10 20.42 16.99
C SER A 184 -7.75 21.58 17.77
N GLU A 185 -8.04 21.39 19.06
CA GLU A 185 -8.61 22.43 19.94
C GLU A 185 -7.61 23.55 20.23
N ILE A 186 -6.33 23.20 20.46
CA ILE A 186 -5.30 24.15 20.92
C ILE A 186 -4.56 24.81 19.75
N LYS A 187 -4.50 24.18 18.57
CA LYS A 187 -3.69 24.64 17.42
C LYS A 187 -3.97 26.10 17.05
N ALA A 188 -5.23 26.51 16.96
CA ALA A 188 -5.59 27.88 16.57
C ALA A 188 -5.10 28.95 17.56
N ALA A 189 -5.07 28.64 18.87
CA ALA A 189 -4.60 29.57 19.89
C ALA A 189 -3.07 29.71 19.91
N VAL A 190 -2.35 28.62 19.62
CA VAL A 190 -0.89 28.62 19.52
C VAL A 190 -0.44 29.32 18.24
N ASP A 191 -1.06 29.02 17.10
CA ASP A 191 -0.73 29.64 15.81
C ASP A 191 -1.01 31.15 15.80
N SER A 192 -2.01 31.63 16.55
CA SER A 192 -2.32 33.05 16.69
C SER A 192 -1.43 33.79 17.70
N GLY A 193 -0.57 33.08 18.44
CA GLY A 193 0.27 33.64 19.49
C GLY A 193 -0.49 34.13 20.72
N GLN A 194 -1.76 33.72 20.89
CA GLN A 194 -2.60 34.09 22.02
C GLN A 194 -2.52 33.10 23.19
N ALA A 195 -1.95 31.91 22.95
CA ALA A 195 -1.70 30.92 23.97
C ALA A 195 -0.62 31.37 24.97
N ASP A 196 -0.84 31.06 26.25
CA ASP A 196 0.19 31.18 27.27
C ASP A 196 1.26 30.08 27.13
N ASP A 197 2.36 30.20 27.89
CA ASP A 197 3.49 29.25 27.81
C ASP A 197 3.07 27.81 28.17
N GLU A 198 2.14 27.64 29.11
CA GLU A 198 1.64 26.32 29.52
C GLU A 198 0.90 25.62 28.39
N ILE A 199 0.02 26.35 27.68
CA ILE A 199 -0.69 25.85 26.51
C ILE A 199 0.28 25.52 25.37
N VAL A 200 1.28 26.39 25.11
CA VAL A 200 2.30 26.15 24.08
C VAL A 200 3.15 24.91 24.41
N ARG A 201 3.56 24.76 25.68
CA ARG A 201 4.29 23.59 26.17
C ARG A 201 3.48 22.32 25.98
N ASN A 202 2.21 22.34 26.40
CA ASN A 202 1.31 21.20 26.23
C ASN A 202 1.09 20.86 24.75
N PHE A 203 0.98 21.86 23.87
CA PHE A 203 0.87 21.66 22.43
C PHE A 203 2.06 20.89 21.85
N TYR A 204 3.30 21.26 22.20
CA TYR A 204 4.47 20.53 21.71
C TYR A 204 4.55 19.12 22.31
N LEU A 205 4.26 18.94 23.60
CA LEU A 205 4.24 17.62 24.23
C LEU A 205 3.17 16.70 23.62
N LEU A 206 1.98 17.23 23.29
CA LEU A 206 0.95 16.47 22.59
C LEU A 206 1.40 16.07 21.18
N ASN A 207 2.08 16.95 20.45
CA ASN A 207 2.68 16.61 19.15
C ASN A 207 3.71 15.50 19.29
N VAL A 208 4.61 15.57 20.29
CA VAL A 208 5.60 14.52 20.53
C VAL A 208 4.91 13.19 20.86
N ARG A 209 3.89 13.19 21.72
CA ARG A 209 3.12 11.96 22.03
C ARG A 209 2.40 11.38 20.81
N LYS A 210 1.81 12.22 19.95
CA LYS A 210 1.26 11.79 18.66
C LYS A 210 2.34 11.12 17.81
N TRP A 211 3.50 11.76 17.68
CA TRP A 211 4.60 11.24 16.88
C TRP A 211 5.23 9.96 17.45
N ILE A 212 5.18 9.73 18.77
CA ILE A 212 5.56 8.43 19.37
C ILE A 212 4.65 7.32 18.84
N ALA A 213 3.33 7.54 18.85
CA ALA A 213 2.38 6.56 18.33
C ALA A 213 2.60 6.30 16.82
N VAL A 214 2.77 7.36 16.03
CA VAL A 214 3.05 7.26 14.58
C VAL A 214 4.36 6.50 14.33
N SER A 215 5.44 6.85 15.02
CA SER A 215 6.77 6.24 14.81
C SER A 215 6.77 4.74 15.13
N LEU A 216 6.04 4.32 16.15
CA LEU A 216 5.91 2.88 16.47
C LEU A 216 5.14 2.12 15.38
N GLU A 217 4.08 2.70 14.82
CA GLU A 217 3.33 2.09 13.70
C GLU A 217 4.17 2.05 12.42
N GLU A 218 4.90 3.12 12.13
CA GLU A 218 5.80 3.20 10.98
C GLU A 218 6.93 2.17 11.08
N ILE A 219 7.56 1.99 12.25
CA ILE A 219 8.60 0.97 12.43
C ILE A 219 8.06 -0.45 12.18
N GLU A 220 6.86 -0.77 12.67
CA GLU A 220 6.22 -2.07 12.40
C GLU A 220 6.03 -2.29 10.89
N SER A 221 5.60 -1.26 10.16
CA SER A 221 5.43 -1.31 8.70
C SER A 221 6.76 -1.42 7.96
N ILE A 222 7.76 -0.65 8.40
CA ILE A 222 9.12 -0.62 7.85
C ILE A 222 9.80 -1.97 8.03
N ASP A 223 9.70 -2.60 9.19
CA ASP A 223 10.33 -3.89 9.47
C ASP A 223 9.79 -4.99 8.52
N GLN A 224 8.48 -5.01 8.28
CA GLN A 224 7.86 -5.91 7.30
C GLN A 224 8.34 -5.63 5.87
N GLU A 225 8.47 -4.35 5.51
CA GLU A 225 8.95 -3.96 4.18
C GLU A 225 10.43 -4.34 3.97
N ILE A 226 11.30 -4.13 4.96
CA ILE A 226 12.71 -4.54 4.91
C ILE A 226 12.81 -6.05 4.70
N GLU A 227 12.02 -6.85 5.42
CA GLU A 227 12.01 -8.31 5.25
C GLU A 227 11.63 -8.73 3.82
N ILE A 228 10.64 -8.07 3.21
CA ILE A 228 10.22 -8.36 1.84
C ILE A 228 11.30 -7.94 0.84
N LEU A 229 11.84 -6.72 0.97
CA LEU A 229 12.84 -6.17 0.05
C LEU A 229 14.14 -6.97 0.08
N THR A 230 14.59 -7.40 1.26
CA THR A 230 15.79 -8.25 1.42
C THR A 230 15.59 -9.62 0.78
N LYS A 231 14.46 -10.30 1.04
CA LYS A 231 14.13 -11.58 0.41
C LYS A 231 14.01 -11.47 -1.11
N MET A 232 13.41 -10.39 -1.62
CA MET A 232 13.33 -10.12 -3.06
C MET A 232 14.71 -9.92 -3.70
N ASP A 233 15.64 -9.27 -3.00
CA ASP A 233 16.99 -9.07 -3.51
C ASP A 233 17.77 -10.39 -3.58
N VAL A 234 17.67 -11.23 -2.54
CA VAL A 234 18.22 -12.60 -2.55
C VAL A 234 17.63 -13.45 -3.68
N LEU A 235 16.32 -13.35 -3.94
CA LEU A 235 15.66 -14.03 -5.06
C LEU A 235 16.17 -13.52 -6.42
N LYS A 236 16.43 -12.21 -6.58
CA LYS A 236 17.01 -11.64 -7.81
C LYS A 236 18.46 -12.07 -8.02
N GLN A 237 19.26 -12.09 -6.95
CA GLN A 237 20.65 -12.53 -7.01
C GLN A 237 20.77 -14.04 -7.28
N SER A 238 19.92 -14.87 -6.65
CA SER A 238 19.89 -16.32 -6.89
C SER A 238 19.28 -16.73 -8.24
N SER A 239 18.52 -15.83 -8.90
CA SER A 239 18.01 -16.04 -10.26
C SER A 239 18.94 -15.52 -11.36
N ALA A 240 20.10 -14.95 -11.00
CA ALA A 240 21.20 -14.63 -11.92
C ALA A 240 22.01 -15.88 -12.31
N GLU A 241 21.33 -17.01 -12.56
CA GLU A 241 21.71 -18.08 -13.49
C GLU A 241 20.58 -19.12 -13.54
N PRO A 242 19.64 -19.03 -14.48
CA PRO A 242 18.99 -20.23 -14.93
C PRO A 242 19.90 -20.83 -16.00
N LEU A 243 20.70 -21.83 -15.61
CA LEU A 243 20.84 -23.02 -16.45
C LEU A 243 19.42 -23.55 -16.64
N HIS A 244 18.68 -22.95 -17.57
CA HIS A 244 17.40 -23.47 -18.01
C HIS A 244 17.74 -24.73 -18.78
N SER A 245 18.01 -25.83 -18.05
CA SER A 245 17.77 -27.15 -18.58
C SER A 245 16.32 -27.08 -19.05
N LYS A 246 16.13 -27.09 -20.36
CA LYS A 246 14.82 -27.11 -20.99
C LYS A 246 14.14 -28.37 -20.49
N ARG A 247 13.49 -28.29 -19.32
CA ARG A 247 12.64 -29.38 -18.84
C ARG A 247 11.60 -29.51 -19.93
N PRO A 248 11.49 -30.69 -20.58
CA PRO A 248 10.50 -30.86 -21.63
C PRO A 248 9.14 -30.49 -21.04
N PRO A 249 8.30 -29.75 -21.79
CA PRO A 249 7.00 -29.33 -21.29
C PRO A 249 6.25 -30.55 -20.77
N MET A 250 5.78 -30.48 -19.52
CA MET A 250 5.00 -31.56 -18.92
C MET A 250 3.79 -31.82 -19.82
N LYS A 251 3.69 -33.05 -20.33
CA LYS A 251 2.52 -33.47 -21.10
C LYS A 251 1.34 -33.53 -20.13
N PRO A 252 0.22 -32.83 -20.40
CA PRO A 252 -0.96 -32.96 -19.57
C PRO A 252 -1.45 -34.41 -19.63
N PHE A 253 -1.60 -35.04 -18.47
CA PHE A 253 -2.15 -36.39 -18.35
C PHE A 253 -3.54 -36.31 -17.70
N ILE A 254 -4.45 -37.16 -18.16
CA ILE A 254 -5.79 -37.28 -17.58
C ILE A 254 -5.81 -38.51 -16.68
N LEU A 255 -6.16 -38.32 -15.41
CA LEU A 255 -6.28 -39.42 -14.46
C LEU A 255 -7.64 -40.12 -14.66
N THR A 256 -7.65 -41.22 -15.40
CA THR A 256 -8.85 -42.04 -15.66
C THR A 256 -8.95 -43.21 -14.70
N LYS A 257 -10.18 -43.63 -14.32
CA LYS A 257 -10.40 -44.76 -13.40
C LYS A 257 -10.22 -46.13 -14.07
N ASP A 258 -10.57 -46.25 -15.36
CA ASP A 258 -10.55 -47.52 -16.10
C ASP A 258 -9.61 -47.48 -17.31
N ALA A 259 -9.04 -48.65 -17.66
CA ALA A 259 -8.12 -48.80 -18.80
C ALA A 259 -8.77 -48.45 -20.15
N VAL A 260 -10.09 -48.67 -20.29
CA VAL A 260 -10.85 -48.29 -21.49
C VAL A 260 -10.96 -46.76 -21.59
N GLN A 261 -11.19 -46.07 -20.47
CA GLN A 261 -11.21 -44.62 -20.42
C GLN A 261 -9.83 -44.03 -20.70
N ALA A 262 -8.76 -44.66 -20.19
CA ALA A 262 -7.39 -44.27 -20.52
C ALA A 262 -7.09 -44.37 -22.02
N ARG A 263 -7.70 -45.33 -22.72
CA ARG A 263 -7.48 -45.49 -24.17
C ARG A 263 -8.22 -44.45 -25.01
N VAL A 264 -9.37 -43.97 -24.53
CA VAL A 264 -10.19 -42.95 -25.22
C VAL A 264 -9.76 -41.52 -24.83
N PHE A 265 -9.45 -41.29 -23.56
CA PHE A 265 -9.18 -39.98 -22.97
C PHE A 265 -7.74 -39.79 -22.46
N GLY A 266 -6.97 -40.87 -22.29
CA GLY A 266 -5.63 -40.83 -21.70
C GLY A 266 -4.49 -40.52 -22.67
N ALA A 267 -4.76 -40.36 -23.97
CA ALA A 267 -3.77 -39.95 -24.97
C ALA A 267 -3.41 -38.44 -24.90
N GLY A 268 -3.84 -37.75 -23.85
CA GLY A 268 -3.84 -36.29 -23.79
C GLY A 268 -4.96 -35.72 -24.67
N TYR A 269 -5.49 -34.57 -24.27
CA TYR A 269 -6.33 -33.78 -25.16
C TYR A 269 -5.54 -33.53 -26.46
N PRO A 270 -6.07 -33.79 -27.67
CA PRO A 270 -5.48 -33.25 -28.88
C PRO A 270 -5.74 -31.73 -28.86
N SER A 271 -4.90 -30.98 -28.13
CA SER A 271 -5.01 -29.52 -28.04
C SER A 271 -4.34 -28.82 -29.21
N LEU A 272 -3.98 -29.56 -30.25
CA LEU A 272 -3.58 -28.99 -31.53
C LEU A 272 -4.74 -29.18 -32.49
N PRO A 273 -5.37 -28.09 -32.97
CA PRO A 273 -6.28 -28.15 -34.09
C PRO A 273 -5.59 -28.89 -35.24
N THR A 274 -6.05 -30.10 -35.55
CA THR A 274 -5.56 -30.90 -36.70
C THR A 274 -6.08 -30.36 -38.03
N MET A 275 -6.93 -29.35 -37.98
CA MET A 275 -7.61 -28.77 -39.12
C MET A 275 -7.81 -27.27 -38.87
N SER A 276 -7.60 -26.45 -39.90
CA SER A 276 -7.89 -25.02 -39.82
C SER A 276 -9.41 -24.78 -39.82
N VAL A 277 -9.83 -23.59 -39.41
CA VAL A 277 -11.24 -23.17 -39.46
C VAL A 277 -11.76 -23.23 -40.91
N ASP A 278 -10.92 -22.86 -41.87
CA ASP A 278 -11.26 -22.93 -43.30
C ASP A 278 -11.43 -24.37 -43.78
N ASP A 279 -10.51 -25.27 -43.45
CA ASP A 279 -10.61 -26.68 -43.80
C ASP A 279 -11.87 -27.35 -43.21
N TRP A 280 -12.28 -26.93 -41.99
CA TRP A 280 -13.53 -27.37 -41.36
C TRP A 280 -14.75 -26.89 -42.16
N TYR A 281 -14.76 -25.63 -42.56
CA TYR A 281 -15.82 -25.03 -43.37
C TYR A 281 -15.94 -25.72 -44.73
N GLU A 282 -14.83 -25.98 -45.41
CA GLU A 282 -14.83 -26.62 -46.72
C GLU A 282 -15.30 -28.07 -46.68
N GLN A 283 -14.94 -28.82 -45.62
CA GLN A 283 -15.45 -30.18 -45.42
C GLN A 283 -16.97 -30.19 -45.17
N HIS A 284 -17.49 -29.25 -44.37
CA HIS A 284 -18.92 -29.20 -44.06
C HIS A 284 -19.75 -28.66 -45.23
N ARG A 285 -19.20 -27.70 -45.99
CA ARG A 285 -19.76 -27.24 -47.27
C ARG A 285 -19.87 -28.40 -48.28
N LYS A 286 -18.82 -29.22 -48.42
CA LYS A 286 -18.84 -30.41 -49.29
C LYS A 286 -19.85 -31.48 -48.86
N LYS A 287 -20.17 -31.54 -47.57
CA LYS A 287 -21.12 -32.51 -47.00
C LYS A 287 -22.56 -32.00 -46.94
N ASN A 288 -22.86 -30.79 -47.43
CA ASN A 288 -24.17 -30.13 -47.32
C ASN A 288 -24.74 -30.18 -45.89
N ALA A 289 -23.85 -30.13 -44.88
CA ALA A 289 -24.19 -30.25 -43.46
C ALA A 289 -23.95 -28.95 -42.70
N LEU A 290 -23.95 -27.82 -43.40
CA LEU A 290 -23.84 -26.50 -42.80
C LEU A 290 -25.27 -25.98 -42.50
N PRO A 291 -25.62 -25.71 -41.23
CA PRO A 291 -26.86 -24.99 -40.94
C PRO A 291 -26.75 -23.59 -41.56
N ASP A 292 -27.79 -23.18 -42.29
CA ASP A 292 -27.91 -21.88 -42.98
C ASP A 292 -27.86 -20.64 -42.05
N GLN A 293 -27.59 -20.86 -40.77
CA GLN A 293 -27.55 -19.84 -39.72
C GLN A 293 -26.28 -18.99 -39.72
N GLY A 294 -25.41 -19.16 -40.72
CA GLY A 294 -24.16 -18.41 -40.87
C GLY A 294 -24.20 -17.28 -41.90
N ILE A 295 -25.33 -17.04 -42.57
CA ILE A 295 -25.51 -15.83 -43.37
C ILE A 295 -25.56 -14.65 -42.38
N PRO A 296 -24.73 -13.61 -42.53
CA PRO A 296 -24.87 -12.41 -41.70
C PRO A 296 -26.29 -11.87 -41.87
N ARG A 297 -27.05 -11.83 -40.77
CA ARG A 297 -28.40 -11.28 -40.71
C ARG A 297 -28.39 -9.88 -41.34
N SER A 298 -29.28 -9.65 -42.30
CA SER A 298 -29.33 -8.35 -42.98
C SER A 298 -29.85 -7.29 -42.00
N ALA A 299 -29.65 -6.02 -42.30
CA ALA A 299 -30.23 -4.93 -41.50
C ALA A 299 -31.77 -5.05 -41.39
N GLU A 300 -32.41 -5.69 -42.35
CA GLU A 300 -33.86 -5.94 -42.38
C GLU A 300 -34.30 -6.93 -41.28
N ASP A 301 -33.43 -7.85 -40.86
CA ASP A 301 -33.69 -8.79 -39.76
C ASP A 301 -33.67 -8.08 -38.39
N PHE A 302 -32.77 -7.11 -38.22
CA PHE A 302 -32.71 -6.28 -37.00
C PHE A 302 -33.93 -5.36 -36.89
N ASP A 303 -34.33 -4.72 -37.99
CA ASP A 303 -35.54 -3.88 -38.05
C ASP A 303 -36.85 -4.69 -37.87
N ALA A 304 -36.82 -6.00 -38.12
CA ALA A 304 -37.93 -6.90 -37.88
C ALA A 304 -38.02 -7.32 -36.39
N GLU A 305 -36.89 -7.65 -35.77
CA GLU A 305 -36.82 -7.95 -34.32
C GLU A 305 -37.22 -6.74 -33.47
N GLU A 306 -36.78 -5.52 -33.83
CA GLU A 306 -37.12 -4.29 -33.10
C GLU A 306 -38.62 -3.98 -33.18
N ARG A 307 -39.25 -4.14 -34.35
CA ARG A 307 -40.71 -3.99 -34.50
C ARG A 307 -41.51 -5.04 -33.74
N GLU A 308 -41.06 -6.29 -33.73
CA GLU A 308 -41.73 -7.34 -32.95
C GLU A 308 -41.63 -7.07 -31.44
N GLN A 309 -40.53 -6.46 -31.01
CA GLN A 309 -40.30 -6.07 -29.62
C GLN A 309 -41.16 -4.88 -29.21
N GLU A 310 -41.27 -3.85 -30.06
CA GLU A 310 -42.20 -2.72 -29.87
C GLU A 310 -43.68 -3.17 -29.85
N GLU A 311 -44.07 -4.12 -30.70
CA GLU A 311 -45.43 -4.68 -30.67
C GLU A 311 -45.70 -5.45 -29.38
N LYS A 312 -44.72 -6.20 -28.88
CA LYS A 312 -44.84 -6.90 -27.59
C LYS A 312 -44.97 -5.91 -26.43
N GLU A 313 -44.19 -4.83 -26.43
CA GLU A 313 -44.28 -3.79 -25.40
C GLU A 313 -45.64 -3.08 -25.44
N LYS A 314 -46.17 -2.75 -26.62
CA LYS A 314 -47.53 -2.20 -26.75
C LYS A 314 -48.64 -3.14 -26.31
N ARG A 315 -48.50 -4.45 -26.54
CA ARG A 315 -49.49 -5.44 -26.07
C ARG A 315 -49.47 -5.58 -24.55
N VAL A 316 -48.29 -5.42 -23.92
CA VAL A 316 -48.16 -5.37 -22.47
C VAL A 316 -48.72 -4.07 -21.89
N GLU A 317 -48.50 -2.93 -22.55
CA GLU A 317 -49.00 -1.62 -22.08
C GLU A 317 -50.53 -1.47 -22.22
N ASN A 318 -51.15 -2.15 -23.19
CA ASN A 318 -52.59 -2.16 -23.39
C ASN A 318 -53.35 -3.22 -22.56
N ASP A 319 -52.69 -3.86 -21.57
CA ASP A 319 -53.27 -4.90 -20.70
C ASP A 319 -53.95 -6.04 -21.49
N ASP A 320 -53.34 -6.47 -22.60
CA ASP A 320 -53.88 -7.55 -23.44
C ASP A 320 -53.98 -8.88 -22.64
N GLU A 321 -55.16 -9.49 -22.63
CA GLU A 321 -55.52 -10.56 -21.68
C GLU A 321 -54.63 -11.80 -21.85
N GLU A 322 -54.21 -12.08 -23.10
CA GLU A 322 -53.32 -13.19 -23.45
C GLU A 322 -51.88 -12.97 -22.95
N ALA A 323 -51.38 -11.74 -23.01
CA ALA A 323 -50.04 -11.40 -22.51
C ALA A 323 -49.96 -11.50 -20.99
N LEU A 324 -51.01 -11.05 -20.29
CA LEU A 324 -51.13 -11.17 -18.83
C LEU A 324 -51.23 -12.64 -18.39
N GLN A 325 -51.98 -13.48 -19.12
CA GLN A 325 -52.11 -14.90 -18.81
C GLN A 325 -50.76 -15.61 -18.97
N LYS A 326 -50.03 -15.35 -20.05
CA LYS A 326 -48.70 -15.91 -20.29
C LYS A 326 -47.69 -15.48 -19.24
N ALA A 327 -47.75 -14.22 -18.78
CA ALA A 327 -46.90 -13.72 -17.70
C ALA A 327 -47.19 -14.43 -16.37
N ARG A 328 -48.46 -14.67 -16.04
CA ARG A 328 -48.88 -15.43 -14.84
C ARG A 328 -48.44 -16.88 -14.90
N ASP A 329 -48.59 -17.53 -16.05
CA ASP A 329 -48.17 -18.92 -16.26
C ASP A 329 -46.64 -19.06 -16.14
N TRP A 330 -45.90 -18.06 -16.63
CA TRP A 330 -44.46 -18.00 -16.48
C TRP A 330 -44.01 -17.82 -15.02
N ASP A 331 -44.76 -17.06 -14.23
CA ASP A 331 -44.50 -16.92 -12.80
C ASP A 331 -44.76 -18.22 -12.03
N ASN A 332 -45.90 -18.86 -12.29
CA ASN A 332 -46.23 -20.18 -11.73
C ASN A 332 -45.18 -21.25 -12.08
N TRP A 333 -44.62 -21.21 -13.29
CA TRP A 333 -43.55 -22.12 -13.69
C TRP A 333 -42.25 -21.87 -12.91
N LYS A 334 -41.85 -20.61 -12.71
CA LYS A 334 -40.64 -20.27 -11.93
C LYS A 334 -40.76 -20.69 -10.46
N ASP A 335 -41.96 -20.61 -9.88
CA ASP A 335 -42.21 -21.05 -8.51
C ASP A 335 -42.05 -22.57 -8.34
N THR A 336 -42.42 -23.34 -9.36
CA THR A 336 -42.22 -24.80 -9.38
C THR A 336 -40.81 -25.22 -9.80
N HIS A 337 -40.04 -24.35 -10.44
CA HIS A 337 -38.69 -24.62 -10.98
C HIS A 337 -37.62 -23.70 -10.38
N ARG A 338 -37.28 -23.93 -9.10
CA ARG A 338 -36.28 -23.14 -8.38
C ARG A 338 -34.90 -23.18 -9.08
N ARG A 339 -34.26 -22.02 -9.19
CA ARG A 339 -32.89 -21.88 -9.74
C ARG A 339 -31.94 -22.84 -9.02
N GLY A 340 -31.23 -23.67 -9.79
CA GLY A 340 -30.25 -24.63 -9.28
C GLY A 340 -30.75 -26.08 -9.10
N TYR A 341 -32.00 -26.39 -9.47
CA TYR A 341 -32.56 -27.75 -9.33
C TYR A 341 -31.77 -28.87 -10.06
N GLY A 342 -30.90 -28.52 -11.03
CA GLY A 342 -30.11 -29.48 -11.82
C GLY A 342 -28.64 -29.68 -11.42
N ASN A 343 -28.03 -28.81 -10.60
CA ASN A 343 -26.60 -28.89 -10.30
C ASN A 343 -26.33 -29.14 -8.81
N ARG A 344 -26.48 -30.39 -8.38
CA ARG A 344 -26.24 -30.84 -7.00
C ARG A 344 -25.01 -31.72 -6.81
N LYS A 345 -24.25 -32.00 -7.88
CA LYS A 345 -23.10 -32.93 -7.84
C LYS A 345 -21.73 -32.26 -7.93
N ASN A 346 -21.66 -30.96 -8.15
CA ASN A 346 -20.39 -30.23 -8.08
C ASN A 346 -20.24 -29.60 -6.69
N MET A 347 -19.79 -30.39 -5.73
CA MET A 347 -19.35 -29.91 -4.43
C MET A 347 -17.82 -29.96 -4.43
N GLY A 348 -17.20 -28.78 -4.59
CA GLY A 348 -15.83 -28.42 -4.18
C GLY A 348 -14.72 -29.39 -4.54
#